data_AF-A0A8X6SQL1-F1
#
_entry.id   AF-A0A8X6SQL1-F1
#
_cell.length_a   1.000
_cell.length_b   1.000
_cell.length_c   1.000
_cell.angle_alpha   90.00
_cell.angle_beta   90.00
_cell.angle_gamma   90.00
#
_symmetry.space_group_name_H-M   'P 1'
#
loop_
_entity.id
_entity.type
_entity.pdbx_description
1 polymer ?
#
loop_
_entity_poly.entity_id
_entity_poly.type
_entity_poly.pdbx_seq_one_letter_code
_entity_poly.pdbx_strand_id
1 'polypeptide(L)'
;MSEDQVNAIKTPAACMKTVSEDRVQLCGHNKNISFLNEDGVSKQDKCNNRIVMAQRMHLDDFLRGRNIGRLECECTQLEVSEELGIAQNVISRLWQRFQDDGNVNRCYSTGRLRVTTPNEDRYLAVTAKRNRRSTASDMSRQLSSATGTTVSRQTVYRRLGHIGLYARRPVRCVPLTATHCRLRLTWSK
;
A
#
# COMPACT_ATOMS: atom_id res chain seq x y z
N MET A 1 1.99 -58.45 -22.02
CA MET A 1 1.83 -57.03 -22.38
C MET A 1 2.56 -56.21 -21.32
N SER A 2 3.47 -55.35 -21.78
CA SER A 2 4.26 -54.32 -21.07
C SER A 2 5.18 -54.84 -19.94
N GLU A 3 6.51 -55.00 -20.10
CA GLU A 3 7.58 -53.99 -20.36
C GLU A 3 7.44 -52.80 -19.39
N ASP A 4 8.44 -52.34 -18.62
CA ASP A 4 9.89 -52.40 -18.80
C ASP A 4 10.66 -51.78 -17.59
N GLN A 5 11.88 -52.29 -17.33
CA GLN A 5 13.12 -51.67 -16.78
C GLN A 5 13.10 -50.94 -15.40
N VAL A 6 13.86 -51.30 -14.34
CA VAL A 6 15.32 -51.53 -14.10
C VAL A 6 16.19 -50.25 -13.95
N ASN A 7 16.64 -50.05 -12.70
CA ASN A 7 17.90 -49.45 -12.18
C ASN A 7 18.19 -47.93 -12.10
N ALA A 8 18.18 -47.45 -10.85
CA ALA A 8 19.28 -46.91 -10.04
C ALA A 8 20.35 -45.93 -10.61
N ILE A 9 20.33 -44.72 -10.04
CA ILE A 9 21.42 -43.93 -9.41
C ILE A 9 22.77 -43.79 -10.14
N LYS A 10 23.06 -42.54 -10.55
CA LYS A 10 24.39 -41.92 -10.46
C LYS A 10 24.29 -40.39 -10.42
N THR A 11 24.56 -39.79 -9.27
CA THR A 11 25.00 -38.38 -9.14
C THR A 11 26.46 -38.23 -9.58
N PRO A 12 26.84 -37.05 -10.08
CA PRO A 12 27.89 -36.24 -9.43
C PRO A 12 27.52 -34.74 -9.40
N ALA A 13 27.62 -34.05 -8.26
CA ALA A 13 28.80 -33.35 -7.72
C ALA A 13 29.15 -32.02 -8.43
N ALA A 14 28.77 -30.92 -7.75
CA ALA A 14 29.48 -29.65 -7.51
C ALA A 14 30.16 -28.88 -8.66
N CYS A 15 29.84 -27.59 -8.77
CA CYS A 15 30.86 -26.54 -8.88
C CYS A 15 30.36 -25.19 -8.35
N MET A 16 30.85 -24.82 -7.16
CA MET A 16 30.94 -23.43 -6.74
C MET A 16 31.90 -22.70 -7.68
N LYS A 17 31.48 -21.57 -8.25
CA LYS A 17 32.36 -20.51 -8.78
C LYS A 17 31.74 -19.17 -8.39
N THR A 18 32.22 -18.62 -7.28
CA THR A 18 33.15 -17.48 -7.22
C THR A 18 32.53 -16.18 -7.69
N VAL A 19 32.31 -15.30 -6.70
CA VAL A 19 32.22 -13.85 -6.85
C VAL A 19 33.42 -13.37 -7.65
N SER A 20 33.19 -12.75 -8.79
CA SER A 20 34.15 -11.83 -9.40
C SER A 20 33.41 -10.54 -9.71
N GLU A 21 33.84 -9.49 -9.01
CA GLU A 21 33.50 -8.11 -9.27
C GLU A 21 33.81 -7.76 -10.72
N ASP A 22 32.81 -7.28 -11.46
CA ASP A 22 33.04 -6.36 -12.57
C ASP A 22 31.91 -5.33 -12.57
N ARG A 23 32.22 -4.21 -11.93
CA ARG A 23 31.44 -2.99 -11.97
C ARG A 23 31.71 -2.33 -13.32
N VAL A 24 30.80 -2.48 -14.29
CA VAL A 24 30.66 -1.48 -15.35
C VAL A 24 29.19 -1.15 -15.58
N GLN A 25 28.82 0.01 -15.07
CA GLN A 25 27.68 0.79 -15.53
C GLN A 25 27.83 1.04 -17.03
N LEU A 26 27.05 0.35 -17.87
CA LEU A 26 26.94 0.71 -19.28
C LEU A 26 25.59 1.36 -19.55
N CYS A 27 25.73 2.68 -19.68
CA CYS A 27 24.82 3.63 -20.29
C CYS A 27 24.24 3.12 -21.62
N GLY A 28 22.99 3.52 -21.86
CA GLY A 28 22.35 3.71 -23.17
C GLY A 28 22.83 2.84 -24.33
N HIS A 29 22.09 1.78 -24.64
CA HIS A 29 22.12 1.20 -25.98
C HIS A 29 20.72 1.19 -26.56
N ASN A 30 20.45 2.30 -27.25
CA ASN A 30 19.39 2.51 -28.21
C ASN A 30 19.57 1.46 -29.34
N LYS A 31 18.76 0.39 -29.35
CA LYS A 31 18.78 -0.58 -30.44
C LYS A 31 17.59 -0.31 -31.36
N ASN A 32 17.84 0.43 -32.44
CA ASN A 32 17.02 0.37 -33.64
C ASN A 32 17.09 -1.05 -34.19
N ILE A 33 16.00 -1.81 -34.13
CA ILE A 33 15.89 -3.06 -34.87
C ILE A 33 15.29 -2.70 -36.22
N SER A 34 16.15 -2.55 -37.25
CA SER A 34 15.73 -2.44 -38.63
C SER A 34 15.60 -3.84 -39.23
N PHE A 35 14.38 -4.31 -39.45
CA PHE A 35 14.12 -5.40 -40.40
C PHE A 35 13.99 -4.78 -41.79
N LEU A 36 14.87 -5.18 -42.70
CA LEU A 36 14.77 -4.83 -44.12
C LEU A 36 13.65 -5.69 -44.75
N ASN A 37 12.67 -5.04 -45.37
CA ASN A 37 11.78 -5.67 -46.34
C ASN A 37 11.98 -4.95 -47.70
N GLU A 38 11.97 -5.73 -48.78
CA GLU A 38 12.38 -5.39 -50.16
C GLU A 38 11.48 -4.37 -50.92
N ASP A 39 10.66 -3.59 -50.22
CA ASP A 39 9.83 -2.56 -50.83
C ASP A 39 10.18 -1.21 -50.21
N GLY A 40 10.94 -0.39 -50.94
CA GLY A 40 11.61 0.84 -50.50
C GLY A 40 10.72 1.99 -49.98
N VAL A 41 9.92 1.74 -48.95
CA VAL A 41 9.16 2.74 -48.19
C VAL A 41 9.67 2.75 -46.75
N SER A 42 10.55 3.71 -46.47
CA SER A 42 11.00 4.05 -45.11
C SER A 42 9.82 4.53 -44.27
N LYS A 43 9.15 3.63 -43.53
CA LYS A 43 8.36 4.00 -42.37
C LYS A 43 9.31 4.12 -41.18
N GLN A 44 9.76 5.34 -40.92
CA GLN A 44 10.37 5.66 -39.62
C GLN A 44 9.26 5.65 -38.57
N ASP A 45 9.09 4.52 -37.89
CA ASP A 45 8.38 4.52 -36.61
C ASP A 45 9.25 5.26 -35.59
N LYS A 46 9.06 6.57 -35.50
CA LYS A 46 9.63 7.39 -34.43
C LYS A 46 9.00 6.95 -33.12
N CYS A 47 9.62 6.01 -32.42
CA CYS A 47 9.35 5.79 -31.00
C CYS A 47 9.95 6.96 -30.20
N ASN A 48 9.25 8.09 -30.22
CA ASN A 48 9.56 9.22 -29.35
C ASN A 48 9.26 8.83 -27.91
N ASN A 49 10.26 8.29 -27.22
CA ASN A 49 10.30 8.20 -25.76
C ASN A 49 10.39 9.59 -25.15
N ARG A 50 9.26 10.30 -25.16
CA ARG A 50 9.05 11.46 -24.29
C ARG A 50 8.62 10.88 -22.95
N ILE A 51 9.56 10.72 -22.01
CA ILE A 51 9.24 10.53 -20.59
C ILE A 51 8.61 11.86 -20.11
N VAL A 52 7.40 12.13 -20.58
CA VAL A 52 6.50 13.07 -19.93
C VAL A 52 6.14 12.38 -18.62
N MET A 53 6.27 13.08 -17.50
CA MET A 53 5.57 12.70 -16.28
C MET A 53 4.10 12.55 -16.64
N ALA A 54 3.68 11.34 -17.02
CA ALA A 54 2.34 11.07 -17.48
C ALA A 54 1.44 11.30 -16.28
N GLN A 55 0.74 12.43 -16.30
CA GLN A 55 -0.33 12.70 -15.37
C GLN A 55 -1.27 11.50 -15.47
N ARG A 56 -1.34 10.69 -14.41
CA ARG A 56 -2.26 9.54 -14.37
C ARG A 56 -3.67 10.10 -14.35
N MET A 57 -4.24 10.29 -15.53
CA MET A 57 -5.63 10.68 -15.68
C MET A 57 -6.51 9.54 -15.19
N HIS A 58 -7.39 9.87 -14.25
CA HIS A 58 -8.33 8.91 -13.72
C HIS A 58 -9.43 8.68 -14.75
N LEU A 59 -9.57 7.44 -15.23
CA LEU A 59 -10.72 7.08 -16.04
C LEU A 59 -11.97 7.08 -15.15
N ASP A 60 -12.91 7.94 -15.48
CA ASP A 60 -14.18 8.10 -14.78
C ASP A 60 -15.01 6.80 -14.82
N ASP A 61 -15.82 6.58 -13.79
CA ASP A 61 -16.59 5.33 -13.63
C ASP A 61 -17.63 5.18 -14.75
N PHE A 62 -18.20 6.29 -15.23
CA PHE A 62 -19.10 6.28 -16.39
C PHE A 62 -18.37 5.81 -17.66
N LEU A 63 -17.17 6.32 -17.91
CA LEU A 63 -16.37 5.91 -19.05
C LEU A 63 -15.92 4.45 -18.93
N ARG A 64 -15.62 3.95 -17.73
CA ARG A 64 -15.32 2.52 -17.50
C ARG A 64 -16.50 1.64 -17.87
N GLY A 65 -17.70 1.98 -17.40
CA GLY A 65 -18.94 1.25 -17.73
C GLY A 65 -19.22 1.27 -19.23
N ARG A 66 -19.06 2.41 -19.89
CA ARG A 66 -19.24 2.53 -21.34
C ARG A 66 -18.23 1.69 -22.14
N ASN A 67 -16.96 1.66 -21.72
CA ASN A 67 -15.95 0.79 -22.33
C ASN A 67 -16.34 -0.68 -22.24
N ILE A 68 -16.75 -1.14 -21.05
CA ILE A 68 -17.11 -2.53 -20.81
C ILE A 68 -18.37 -2.91 -21.60
N GLY A 69 -19.40 -2.08 -21.59
CA GLY A 69 -20.61 -2.33 -22.39
C GLY A 69 -20.34 -2.43 -23.89
N ARG A 70 -19.37 -1.66 -24.43
CA ARG A 70 -18.94 -1.80 -25.84
C ARG A 70 -18.19 -3.12 -26.09
N LEU A 71 -17.31 -3.51 -25.16
CA LEU A 71 -16.55 -4.76 -25.28
C LEU A 71 -17.43 -6.00 -25.14
N GLU A 72 -18.51 -5.93 -24.34
CA GLU A 72 -19.52 -6.99 -24.25
C GLU A 72 -20.34 -7.13 -25.53
N CYS A 73 -20.54 -6.05 -26.29
CA CYS A 73 -21.16 -6.08 -27.61
C CYS A 73 -20.21 -6.54 -28.74
N GLU A 74 -19.10 -7.21 -28.40
CA GLU A 74 -18.08 -7.73 -29.33
C GLU A 74 -17.32 -6.66 -30.15
N CYS A 75 -17.37 -5.39 -29.75
CA CYS A 75 -16.56 -4.36 -30.38
C CYS A 75 -15.06 -4.60 -30.13
N THR A 76 -14.23 -4.28 -31.12
CA THR A 76 -12.78 -4.41 -30.96
C THR A 76 -12.23 -3.30 -30.05
N GLN A 77 -11.13 -3.59 -29.34
CA GLN A 77 -10.49 -2.59 -28.46
C GLN A 77 -10.02 -1.34 -29.23
N LEU A 78 -9.76 -1.47 -30.53
CA LEU A 78 -9.36 -0.36 -31.40
C LEU A 78 -10.54 0.56 -31.70
N GLU A 79 -11.71 0.01 -32.05
CA GLU A 79 -12.92 0.81 -32.28
C GLU A 79 -13.33 1.57 -31.01
N VAL A 80 -13.25 0.92 -29.85
CA VAL A 80 -13.53 1.55 -28.56
C VAL A 80 -12.49 2.63 -28.22
N SER A 81 -11.21 2.42 -28.59
CA SER A 81 -10.14 3.39 -28.42
C SER A 81 -10.38 4.65 -29.26
N GLU A 82 -10.82 4.48 -30.51
CA GLU A 82 -11.10 5.57 -31.44
C GLU A 82 -12.36 6.35 -31.03
N GLU A 83 -13.44 5.66 -30.66
CA GLU A 83 -14.71 6.29 -30.24
C GLU A 83 -14.54 7.12 -28.96
N LEU A 84 -13.75 6.62 -28.02
CA LEU A 84 -13.63 7.21 -26.67
C LEU A 84 -12.39 8.08 -26.50
N GLY A 85 -11.45 8.07 -27.46
CA GLY A 85 -10.17 8.77 -27.37
C GLY A 85 -9.28 8.28 -26.22
N ILE A 86 -9.48 7.04 -25.77
CA ILE A 86 -8.75 6.43 -24.65
C ILE A 86 -7.70 5.49 -25.22
N ALA A 87 -6.47 5.56 -24.72
CA ALA A 87 -5.41 4.66 -25.17
C ALA A 87 -5.79 3.18 -25.01
N GLN A 88 -5.57 2.38 -26.07
CA GLN A 88 -5.86 0.95 -26.11
C GLN A 88 -5.28 0.16 -24.91
N ASN A 89 -4.12 0.56 -24.39
CA ASN A 89 -3.50 -0.07 -23.22
C ASN A 89 -4.29 0.12 -21.91
N VAL A 90 -5.12 1.16 -21.79
CA VAL A 90 -6.02 1.38 -20.65
C VAL A 90 -7.23 0.46 -20.78
N ILE A 91 -7.77 0.33 -21.99
CA ILE A 91 -8.92 -0.53 -22.33
C ILE A 91 -8.56 -1.99 -22.09
N SER A 92 -7.43 -2.46 -22.60
CA SER A 92 -6.94 -3.83 -22.39
C SER A 92 -6.79 -4.18 -20.91
N ARG A 93 -6.19 -3.29 -20.10
CA ARG A 93 -6.04 -3.51 -18.65
C ARG A 93 -7.38 -3.48 -17.91
N LEU A 94 -8.29 -2.61 -18.33
CA LEU A 94 -9.63 -2.53 -17.76
C LEU A 94 -10.43 -3.82 -18.05
N TRP A 95 -10.38 -4.29 -19.28
CA TRP A 95 -11.04 -5.52 -19.72
C TRP A 95 -10.51 -6.74 -18.98
N GLN A 96 -9.19 -6.89 -18.92
CA GLN A 96 -8.57 -8.00 -18.18
C GLN A 96 -9.00 -8.01 -16.72
N ARG A 97 -8.98 -6.85 -16.06
CA ARG A 97 -9.46 -6.74 -14.68
C ARG A 97 -10.94 -7.06 -14.54
N PHE A 98 -11.78 -6.66 -15.49
CA PHE A 98 -13.20 -6.97 -15.46
C PHE A 98 -13.44 -8.48 -15.58
N GLN A 99 -12.68 -9.18 -16.42
CA GLN A 99 -12.74 -10.64 -16.52
C GLN A 99 -12.27 -11.33 -15.24
N ASP A 100 -11.27 -10.76 -14.55
CA ASP A 100 -10.74 -11.33 -13.31
C ASP A 100 -11.66 -11.08 -12.08
N ASP A 101 -12.13 -9.84 -11.90
CA ASP A 101 -12.86 -9.38 -10.70
C ASP A 101 -14.39 -9.39 -10.87
N GLY A 102 -14.91 -9.41 -12.11
CA GLY A 102 -16.33 -9.23 -12.42
C GLY A 102 -16.89 -7.86 -12.05
N ASN A 103 -16.02 -6.89 -11.74
CA ASN A 103 -16.41 -5.58 -11.22
C ASN A 103 -15.72 -4.45 -11.99
N VAL A 104 -16.53 -3.46 -12.39
CA VAL A 104 -16.07 -2.24 -13.07
C VAL A 104 -15.47 -1.23 -12.08
N ASN A 105 -15.92 -1.30 -10.83
CA ASN A 105 -15.54 -0.34 -9.80
C ASN A 105 -14.07 -0.48 -9.42
N ARG A 106 -13.50 0.64 -9.00
CA ARG A 106 -12.16 0.66 -8.46
C ARG A 106 -12.12 -0.05 -7.10
N CYS A 107 -11.39 -1.17 -7.02
CA CYS A 107 -10.96 -1.69 -5.72
C CYS A 107 -10.02 -0.68 -5.05
N TYR A 108 -10.41 -0.17 -3.89
CA TYR A 108 -9.52 0.60 -3.03
C TYR A 108 -8.56 -0.39 -2.36
N SER A 109 -7.26 -0.23 -2.64
CA SER A 109 -6.24 -0.98 -1.92
C SER A 109 -6.43 -0.73 -0.43
N THR A 110 -6.54 -1.80 0.35
CA THR A 110 -6.44 -1.71 1.80
C THR A 110 -5.08 -1.08 2.10
N GLY A 111 -5.11 0.11 2.70
CA GLY A 111 -3.88 0.85 2.99
C GLY A 111 -2.95 0.06 3.90
N ARG A 112 -1.78 0.64 4.19
CA ARG A 112 -0.79 0.02 5.07
C ARG A 112 -1.42 -0.50 6.37
N LEU A 113 -1.18 -1.78 6.67
CA LEU A 113 -1.63 -2.41 7.90
C LEU A 113 -1.13 -1.65 9.12
N ARG A 114 -1.96 -1.69 10.17
CA ARG A 114 -1.69 -1.01 11.43
C ARG A 114 -0.63 -1.79 12.21
N VAL A 115 0.30 -1.05 12.82
CA VAL A 115 1.31 -1.62 13.73
C VAL A 115 0.66 -2.16 15.01
N THR A 116 -0.42 -1.54 15.45
CA THR A 116 -1.18 -1.99 16.64
C THR A 116 -2.36 -2.86 16.25
N THR A 117 -2.64 -3.85 17.09
CA THR A 117 -3.81 -4.72 17.01
C THR A 117 -4.99 -4.12 17.81
N PRO A 118 -6.24 -4.53 17.52
CA PRO A 118 -7.40 -4.08 18.29
C PRO A 118 -7.35 -4.44 19.78
N ASN A 119 -6.64 -5.52 20.15
CA ASN A 119 -6.45 -5.92 21.54
C ASN A 119 -5.52 -4.95 22.29
N GLU A 120 -4.44 -4.53 21.64
CA GLU A 120 -3.50 -3.55 22.19
C GLU A 120 -4.14 -2.17 22.32
N ASP A 121 -4.94 -1.75 21.33
CA ASP A 121 -5.70 -0.50 21.40
C ASP A 121 -6.69 -0.53 22.59
N ARG A 122 -7.31 -1.68 22.89
CA ARG A 122 -8.13 -1.88 24.10
C ARG A 122 -7.30 -1.81 25.38
N TYR A 123 -6.12 -2.45 25.41
CA TYR A 123 -5.20 -2.36 26.56
C TYR A 123 -4.81 -0.90 26.84
N LEU A 124 -4.42 -0.15 25.81
CA LEU A 124 -4.08 1.26 25.92
C LEU A 124 -5.25 2.09 26.48
N ALA A 125 -6.48 1.84 26.03
CA ALA A 125 -7.66 2.54 26.51
C ALA A 125 -7.90 2.31 28.00
N VAL A 126 -7.81 1.06 28.45
CA VAL A 126 -8.04 0.67 29.84
C VAL A 126 -6.93 1.23 30.72
N THR A 127 -5.67 1.10 30.31
CA THR A 127 -4.51 1.60 31.05
C THR A 127 -4.54 3.12 31.17
N ALA A 128 -4.90 3.85 30.11
CA ALA A 128 -5.07 5.30 30.15
C ALA A 128 -6.20 5.76 31.09
N LYS A 129 -7.31 5.00 31.14
CA LYS A 129 -8.43 5.29 32.06
C LYS A 129 -8.06 5.04 33.52
N ARG A 130 -7.30 3.98 33.80
CA ARG A 130 -6.78 3.67 35.15
C ARG A 130 -5.75 4.71 35.61
N ASN A 131 -4.81 5.06 34.73
CA ASN A 131 -3.72 5.96 35.04
C ASN A 131 -3.85 7.28 34.27
N ARG A 132 -4.78 8.15 34.72
CA ARG A 132 -5.10 9.42 34.03
C ARG A 132 -3.93 10.39 33.86
N ARG A 133 -2.84 10.23 34.60
CA ARG A 133 -1.64 11.08 34.54
C ARG A 133 -0.49 10.46 33.74
N SER A 134 -0.63 9.24 33.24
CA SER A 134 0.42 8.57 32.46
C SER A 134 0.67 9.28 31.13
N THR A 135 1.94 9.44 30.78
CA THR A 135 2.30 10.03 29.49
C THR A 135 2.24 8.99 28.37
N ALA A 136 2.13 9.45 27.12
CA ALA A 136 2.15 8.57 25.95
C ALA A 136 3.46 7.76 25.84
N SER A 137 4.58 8.29 26.33
CA SER A 137 5.86 7.58 26.38
C SER A 137 5.85 6.46 27.43
N ASP A 138 5.24 6.70 28.60
CA ASP A 138 5.13 5.68 29.64
C ASP A 138 4.22 4.54 29.18
N MET A 139 3.10 4.86 28.54
CA MET A 139 2.18 3.87 27.97
C MET A 139 2.82 3.09 26.83
N SER A 140 3.67 3.72 26.01
CA SER A 140 4.45 3.03 25.00
C SER A 140 5.38 1.99 25.62
N ARG A 141 6.11 2.35 26.69
CA ARG A 141 6.99 1.40 27.38
C ARG A 141 6.20 0.26 28.02
N GLN A 142 5.08 0.58 28.68
CA GLN A 142 4.20 -0.43 29.28
C GLN A 142 3.65 -1.41 28.24
N LEU A 143 3.23 -0.92 27.06
CA LEU A 143 2.76 -1.77 25.98
C LEU A 143 3.87 -2.67 25.45
N SER A 144 5.08 -2.13 25.25
CA SER A 144 6.23 -2.93 24.83
C SER A 144 6.60 -3.99 25.88
N SER A 145 6.51 -3.69 27.17
CA SER A 145 6.74 -4.69 28.22
C SER A 145 5.64 -5.75 28.30
N ALA A 146 4.39 -5.41 27.99
CA ALA A 146 3.25 -6.32 28.10
C ALA A 146 3.05 -7.20 26.87
N THR A 147 3.28 -6.68 25.67
CA THR A 147 2.95 -7.34 24.39
C THR A 147 4.16 -7.51 23.48
N GLY A 148 5.31 -6.90 23.80
CA GLY A 148 6.50 -6.95 22.97
C GLY A 148 6.45 -6.05 21.73
N THR A 149 5.34 -5.35 21.51
CA THR A 149 5.21 -4.43 20.38
C THR A 149 5.83 -3.07 20.69
N THR A 150 6.79 -2.68 19.86
CA THR A 150 7.44 -1.37 19.94
C THR A 150 6.66 -0.37 19.11
N VAL A 151 5.99 0.55 19.81
CA VAL A 151 5.21 1.62 19.19
C VAL A 151 5.85 2.96 19.48
N SER A 152 5.69 3.93 18.57
CA SER A 152 6.13 5.29 18.86
C SER A 152 5.15 5.98 19.82
N ARG A 153 5.65 6.98 20.58
CA ARG A 153 4.81 7.90 21.37
C ARG A 153 3.66 8.49 20.52
N GLN A 154 3.96 8.83 19.26
CA GLN A 154 2.98 9.44 18.36
C GLN A 154 1.88 8.45 17.96
N THR A 155 2.22 7.18 17.77
CA THR A 155 1.25 6.11 17.52
C THR A 155 0.27 6.00 18.69
N VAL A 156 0.78 5.93 19.93
CA VAL A 156 -0.06 5.88 21.14
C VAL A 156 -0.97 7.10 21.23
N TYR A 157 -0.45 8.31 20.97
CA TYR A 157 -1.24 9.53 20.97
C TYR A 157 -2.39 9.48 19.96
N ARG A 158 -2.12 9.04 18.72
CA ARG A 158 -3.15 8.89 17.68
C ARG A 158 -4.20 7.84 18.06
N ARG A 159 -3.81 6.74 18.70
CA ARG A 159 -4.74 5.70 19.18
C ARG A 159 -5.66 6.21 20.27
N LEU A 160 -5.11 6.88 21.27
CA LEU A 160 -5.92 7.47 22.33
C LEU A 160 -6.86 8.55 21.77
N GLY A 161 -6.39 9.33 20.78
CA GLY A 161 -7.22 10.30 20.06
C GLY A 161 -8.37 9.67 19.28
N HIS A 162 -8.16 8.52 18.62
CA HIS A 162 -9.23 7.76 17.98
C HIS A 162 -10.31 7.29 18.96
N ILE A 163 -9.94 7.05 20.22
CA ILE A 163 -10.84 6.63 21.31
C ILE A 163 -11.48 7.85 22.01
N GLY A 164 -11.04 9.07 21.68
CA GLY A 164 -11.52 10.31 22.30
C GLY A 164 -10.88 10.61 23.66
N LEU A 165 -9.81 9.92 24.04
CA LEU A 165 -9.09 10.17 25.29
C LEU A 165 -8.04 11.26 25.10
N TYR A 166 -8.38 12.46 25.58
CA TYR A 166 -7.48 13.61 25.58
C TYR A 166 -7.23 14.08 27.01
N ALA A 167 -5.96 14.30 27.34
CA ALA A 167 -5.63 15.10 28.51
C ALA A 167 -5.92 16.56 28.20
N ARG A 168 -6.85 17.17 28.94
CA ARG A 168 -7.15 18.61 28.85
C ARG A 168 -6.72 19.30 30.13
N ARG A 169 -6.09 20.47 29.99
CA ARG A 169 -5.78 21.35 31.11
C ARG A 169 -6.82 22.48 31.15
N PRO A 170 -7.51 22.72 32.27
CA PRO A 170 -8.39 23.87 32.38
C PRO A 170 -7.59 25.17 32.21
N VAL A 171 -8.13 26.11 31.45
CA VAL A 171 -7.47 27.41 31.14
C VAL A 171 -7.36 28.28 32.39
N ARG A 172 -8.35 28.21 33.27
CA ARG A 172 -8.36 28.88 34.57
C ARG A 172 -8.60 27.86 35.66
N CYS A 173 -7.68 27.79 36.61
CA CYS A 173 -7.90 27.13 37.90
C CYS A 173 -8.18 28.22 38.92
N VAL A 174 -9.37 28.25 39.52
CA VAL A 174 -9.62 29.11 40.68
C VAL A 174 -8.94 28.46 41.88
N PRO A 175 -7.91 29.10 42.49
CA PRO A 175 -7.25 28.53 43.65
C PRO A 175 -8.23 28.46 44.83
N LEU A 176 -8.17 27.37 45.60
CA LEU A 176 -8.93 27.28 46.84
C LEU A 176 -8.32 28.24 47.86
N THR A 177 -9.18 28.97 48.57
CA THR A 177 -8.76 29.76 49.74
C THR A 177 -8.31 28.82 50.86
N ALA A 178 -7.42 29.31 51.73
CA ALA A 178 -6.87 28.52 52.84
C ALA A 178 -7.97 27.94 53.77
N THR A 179 -9.09 28.67 53.93
CA THR A 179 -10.27 28.22 54.68
C THR A 179 -10.94 27.02 54.02
N HIS A 180 -11.17 27.07 52.70
CA HIS A 180 -11.74 25.96 51.94
C HIS A 180 -10.83 24.72 51.94
N CYS A 181 -9.50 24.91 51.86
CA CYS A 181 -8.55 23.79 51.98
C CYS A 181 -8.68 23.08 53.33
N ARG A 182 -8.75 23.83 54.43
CA ARG A 182 -8.90 23.26 55.79
C ARG A 182 -10.21 22.48 55.92
N LEU A 183 -11.34 23.05 55.48
CA LEU A 183 -12.65 22.40 55.54
C LEU A 183 -12.71 21.09 54.74
N ARG A 184 -12.07 21.04 53.57
CA ARG A 184 -12.00 19.79 52.77
C ARG A 184 -11.16 18.71 53.45
N LEU A 185 -10.06 19.08 54.10
CA LEU A 185 -9.22 18.14 54.84
C LEU A 185 -9.90 17.60 56.10
N THR A 186 -10.71 18.42 56.79
CA THR A 186 -11.47 17.98 57.97
C THR A 186 -12.62 17.04 57.59
N TRP A 187 -13.24 17.23 56.42
CA TRP A 187 -14.33 16.37 55.93
C TRP A 187 -13.86 14.99 55.42
N SER A 188 -12.59 14.87 55.03
CA SER A 188 -12.01 13.61 54.52
C SER A 188 -11.39 12.72 55.62
N LYS A 189 -11.57 13.08 56.89
CA LYS A 189 -11.22 12.23 58.04
C LYS A 189 -12.41 11.35 58.39
#